data_AF-V4B8F5-F1
#
_entry.id   AF-V4B8F5-F1
#
_cell.length_a   1.000
_cell.length_b   1.000
_cell.length_c   1.000
_cell.angle_alpha   90.00
_cell.angle_beta   90.00
_cell.angle_gamma   90.00
#
_symmetry.space_group_name_H-M   'P 1'
#
loop_
_entity.id
_entity.type
_entity.pdbx_description
1 polymer ?
#
loop_
_entity_poly.entity_id
_entity_poly.type
_entity_poly.pdbx_seq_one_letter_code
_entity_poly.pdbx_strand_id
1 'polypeptide(L)'
;LGPSVLAGLGVMVLLMPVSGFIAAKQRKYQISQMKLKDQRIKLMNEVLNGIKVLKLYAWELSFQAKILDIRNQELDILKKSAWLNAFGTFTWTCAPFLVTLATFATYILSSDQNYLDAQKAFVSLSLFNILRFPMNLLPMLLSFIVQANVSVSRIGKYLRHHDLDPNSV
;
A
#
# COMPACT_ATOMS: atom_id res chain seq x y z
N LEU A 1 -5.24 19.28 27.37
CA LEU A 1 -4.09 18.50 26.84
C LEU A 1 -2.89 19.38 26.52
N GLY A 2 -3.05 20.63 26.04
CA GLY A 2 -1.94 21.59 25.96
C GLY A 2 -0.73 21.02 25.21
N PRO A 3 0.51 21.15 25.74
CA PRO A 3 1.73 20.59 25.14
C PRO A 3 1.72 19.06 24.95
N SER A 4 0.89 18.33 25.70
CA SER A 4 0.87 16.85 25.67
C SER A 4 0.35 16.28 24.34
N VAL A 5 -0.38 17.08 23.55
CA VAL A 5 -0.84 16.71 22.20
C VAL A 5 0.35 16.47 21.25
N LEU A 6 1.49 17.13 21.50
CA LEU A 6 2.71 16.95 20.71
C LEU A 6 3.23 15.50 20.78
N ALA A 7 3.00 14.79 21.89
CA ALA A 7 3.36 13.38 22.01
C ALA A 7 2.52 12.50 21.07
N GLY A 8 1.20 12.74 21.03
CA GLY A 8 0.30 12.06 20.08
C GLY A 8 0.63 12.36 18.63
N LEU A 9 0.94 13.62 18.31
CA LEU A 9 1.41 14.02 16.98
C LEU A 9 2.75 13.35 16.63
N GLY A 10 3.68 13.25 17.58
CA GLY A 10 4.95 12.53 17.40
C GLY A 10 4.73 11.07 17.02
N VAL A 11 3.80 10.38 17.69
CA VAL A 11 3.42 8.99 17.33
C VAL A 11 2.83 8.94 15.91
N MET A 12 1.96 9.88 15.53
CA MET A 12 1.42 9.93 14.16
C MET A 12 2.52 10.14 13.12
N VAL A 13 3.47 11.03 13.38
CA VAL A 13 4.62 11.29 12.49
C VAL A 13 5.52 10.06 12.38
N LEU A 14 5.72 9.31 13.47
CA LEU A 14 6.48 8.05 13.47
C LEU A 14 5.78 6.92 12.71
N LEU A 15 4.45 6.91 12.64
CA LEU A 15 3.69 5.92 11.87
C LEU A 15 3.77 6.16 10.34
N MET A 16 3.99 7.40 9.90
CA MET A 16 4.17 7.72 8.48
C MET A 16 5.32 6.95 7.80
N PRO A 17 6.58 6.95 8.30
CA PRO A 17 7.67 6.19 7.68
C PRO A 17 7.43 4.67 7.73
N VAL A 18 6.76 4.16 8.77
CA VAL A 18 6.37 2.74 8.84
C VAL A 18 5.43 2.39 7.69
N SER A 19 4.39 3.20 7.45
CA SER A 19 3.48 3.00 6.32
C SER A 19 4.19 3.08 4.97
N GLY A 20 5.16 4.00 4.82
CA GLY A 20 5.97 4.14 3.61
C GLY A 20 6.86 2.92 3.35
N PHE A 21 7.50 2.38 4.39
CA PHE A 21 8.30 1.15 4.29
C PHE A 21 7.45 -0.06 3.89
N ILE A 22 6.27 -0.22 4.50
CA ILE A 22 5.30 -1.27 4.16
C ILE A 22 4.90 -1.13 2.69
N ALA A 23 4.55 0.07 2.23
CA ALA A 23 4.18 0.31 0.83
C ALA A 23 5.32 -0.04 -0.14
N ALA A 24 6.57 0.33 0.17
CA ALA A 24 7.73 0.00 -0.65
C ALA A 24 7.97 -1.51 -0.75
N LYS A 25 7.85 -2.24 0.37
CA LYS A 25 7.96 -3.71 0.39
C LYS A 25 6.79 -4.37 -0.34
N GLN A 26 5.57 -3.85 -0.18
CA GLN A 26 4.39 -4.35 -0.88
C GLN A 26 4.57 -4.23 -2.39
N ARG A 27 5.07 -3.10 -2.89
CA ARG A 27 5.41 -2.91 -4.31
C ARG A 27 6.43 -3.94 -4.79
N LYS A 28 7.48 -4.22 -4.01
CA LYS A 28 8.50 -5.22 -4.37
C LYS A 28 7.90 -6.63 -4.49
N TYR A 29 7.05 -7.04 -3.54
CA TYR A 29 6.35 -8.33 -3.61
C TYR A 29 5.38 -8.39 -4.79
N GLN A 30 4.66 -7.31 -5.06
CA GLN A 30 3.72 -7.23 -6.18
C GLN A 30 4.43 -7.43 -7.53
N ILE A 31 5.57 -6.76 -7.76
CA ILE A 31 6.36 -6.94 -8.99
C ILE A 31 6.85 -8.39 -9.13
N SER A 32 7.38 -8.97 -8.05
CA SER A 32 7.87 -10.34 -8.07
C SER A 32 6.76 -11.36 -8.30
N GLN A 33 5.58 -11.14 -7.73
CA GLN A 33 4.39 -11.95 -7.96
C GLN A 33 3.94 -11.86 -9.42
N MET A 34 3.90 -10.66 -10.01
CA MET A 34 3.52 -10.48 -11.42
C MET A 34 4.45 -11.27 -12.33
N LYS A 35 5.76 -11.26 -12.08
CA LYS A 35 6.73 -12.01 -12.89
C LYS A 35 6.45 -13.52 -12.91
N LEU A 36 6.17 -14.13 -11.74
CA LEU A 36 5.83 -15.56 -11.64
C LEU A 36 4.46 -15.86 -12.27
N LYS A 37 3.49 -14.98 -12.06
CA LYS A 37 2.16 -15.09 -12.66
C LYS A 37 2.23 -15.07 -14.19
N ASP A 38 3.03 -14.17 -14.76
CA ASP A 38 3.22 -14.07 -16.22
C ASP A 38 3.90 -15.32 -16.78
N GLN A 39 4.91 -15.85 -16.10
CA GLN A 39 5.53 -17.14 -16.46
C GLN A 39 4.53 -18.29 -16.43
N ARG A 40 3.71 -18.39 -15.37
CA ARG A 40 2.66 -19.41 -15.24
C ARG A 40 1.65 -19.32 -16.38
N ILE A 41 1.16 -18.12 -16.68
CA ILE A 41 0.18 -17.89 -17.76
C ILE A 41 0.79 -18.23 -19.12
N LYS A 42 2.05 -17.85 -19.36
CA LYS A 42 2.76 -18.21 -20.59
C LYS A 42 2.85 -19.73 -20.77
N LEU A 43 3.27 -20.46 -19.73
CA LEU A 43 3.38 -21.92 -19.78
C LEU A 43 2.01 -22.58 -19.98
N MET A 44 0.96 -22.08 -19.32
CA MET A 44 -0.41 -22.56 -19.56
C MET A 44 -0.84 -22.37 -21.02
N ASN A 45 -0.52 -21.22 -21.63
CA ASN A 45 -0.82 -20.98 -23.04
C ASN A 45 -0.06 -21.94 -23.98
N GLU A 46 1.21 -22.24 -23.70
CA GLU A 46 1.99 -23.22 -24.46
C GLU A 46 1.38 -24.63 -24.37
N VAL A 47 0.95 -25.04 -23.16
CA VAL A 47 0.26 -26.32 -22.93
C VAL A 47 -1.06 -26.41 -23.70
N LEU A 48 -1.87 -25.35 -23.68
CA LEU A 48 -3.16 -25.32 -24.38
C LEU A 48 -2.99 -25.37 -25.90
N ASN A 49 -2.05 -24.61 -26.45
CA ASN A 49 -1.74 -24.64 -27.88
C ASN A 49 -1.17 -26.00 -28.33
N GLY A 50 -0.40 -26.68 -27.46
CA GLY A 50 0.24 -27.97 -27.73
C GLY A 50 -0.52 -29.22 -27.25
N ILE A 51 -1.77 -29.10 -26.79
CA ILE A 51 -2.43 -30.12 -25.95
C ILE A 51 -2.52 -31.51 -26.61
N LYS A 52 -2.73 -31.56 -27.93
CA LYS A 52 -2.81 -32.84 -28.68
C LYS A 52 -1.48 -33.59 -28.62
N VAL A 53 -0.35 -32.90 -28.78
CA VAL A 53 0.98 -33.51 -28.70
C VAL A 53 1.27 -33.98 -27.28
N LEU A 54 0.95 -33.19 -26.26
CA LEU A 54 1.16 -33.57 -24.87
C LEU A 54 0.41 -34.85 -24.50
N LYS A 55 -0.84 -35.01 -24.96
CA LYS A 55 -1.63 -36.23 -24.73
C LYS A 55 -1.09 -37.44 -25.47
N LEU A 56 -0.64 -37.28 -26.72
CA LEU A 56 -0.05 -38.38 -27.50
C LEU A 56 1.18 -38.99 -26.82
N TYR A 57 1.98 -38.17 -26.13
CA TYR A 57 3.17 -38.61 -25.40
C TYR A 57 2.96 -38.80 -23.89
N ALA A 58 1.73 -38.68 -23.39
CA ALA A 58 1.40 -38.74 -21.96
C ALA A 58 2.25 -37.79 -21.07
N TRP A 59 2.62 -36.60 -21.58
CA TRP A 59 3.46 -35.62 -20.88
C TRP A 59 2.69 -34.67 -19.95
N GLU A 60 1.39 -34.86 -19.82
CA GLU A 60 0.49 -34.01 -19.02
C GLU A 60 0.92 -33.88 -17.55
N LEU A 61 1.28 -34.98 -16.89
CA LEU A 61 1.73 -34.97 -15.50
C LEU A 61 3.04 -34.19 -15.32
N SER A 62 3.96 -34.32 -16.27
CA SER A 62 5.24 -33.59 -16.25
C SER A 62 5.05 -32.09 -16.40
N PHE A 63 4.16 -31.65 -17.31
CA PHE A 63 3.83 -30.23 -17.47
C PHE A 63 3.02 -29.68 -16.29
N GLN A 64 2.11 -30.48 -15.72
CA GLN A 64 1.39 -30.13 -14.50
C GLN A 64 2.37 -29.89 -13.34
N ALA A 65 3.36 -30.77 -13.14
CA ALA A 65 4.36 -30.59 -12.10
C ALA A 65 5.14 -29.27 -12.27
N LYS A 66 5.53 -28.91 -13.51
CA LYS A 66 6.19 -27.63 -13.81
C LYS A 66 5.30 -26.42 -13.48
N ILE A 67 4.02 -26.46 -13.83
CA ILE A 67 3.07 -25.38 -13.52
C ILE A 67 2.89 -25.25 -11.99
N LEU A 68 2.80 -26.37 -11.28
CA LEU A 68 2.67 -26.40 -9.83
C LEU A 68 3.92 -25.87 -9.12
N ASP A 69 5.12 -26.14 -9.63
CA ASP A 69 6.35 -25.56 -9.09
C ASP A 69 6.33 -24.03 -9.15
N ILE A 70 5.98 -23.44 -10.31
CA ILE A 70 5.81 -21.98 -10.45
C ILE A 70 4.70 -21.47 -9.51
N ARG A 71 3.61 -22.23 -9.37
CA ARG A 71 2.51 -21.86 -8.47
C ARG A 71 2.94 -21.84 -7.01
N ASN A 72 3.75 -22.79 -6.57
CA ASN A 72 4.26 -22.83 -5.19
C ASN A 72 5.14 -21.60 -4.91
N GLN A 73 6.02 -21.24 -5.85
CA GLN A 73 6.82 -20.01 -5.74
C GLN A 73 5.94 -18.75 -5.69
N GLU A 74 4.87 -18.69 -6.49
CA GLU A 74 3.90 -17.58 -6.47
C GLU A 74 3.19 -17.49 -5.11
N LEU A 75 2.79 -18.64 -4.55
CA LEU A 75 2.14 -18.74 -3.25
C LEU A 75 3.04 -18.30 -2.09
N ASP A 76 4.35 -18.56 -2.17
CA ASP A 76 5.29 -18.09 -1.15
C ASP A 76 5.41 -16.56 -1.11
N ILE A 77 5.40 -15.91 -2.29
CA ILE A 77 5.38 -14.44 -2.37
C ILE A 77 4.05 -13.89 -1.87
N LEU A 78 2.94 -14.51 -2.26
CA LEU A 78 1.61 -14.17 -1.77
C LEU A 78 1.51 -14.29 -0.25
N LYS A 79 2.09 -15.34 0.35
CA LYS A 79 2.14 -15.52 1.80
C LYS A 79 2.93 -14.39 2.47
N LYS A 80 4.10 -14.03 1.95
CA LYS A 80 4.90 -12.89 2.45
C LYS A 80 4.14 -11.55 2.33
N SER A 81 3.44 -11.34 1.23
CA SER A 81 2.56 -10.18 1.00
C SER A 81 1.39 -10.15 1.99
N ALA A 82 0.77 -11.30 2.27
CA ALA A 82 -0.32 -11.41 3.23
C ALA A 82 0.14 -11.08 4.66
N TRP A 83 1.29 -11.58 5.09
CA TRP A 83 1.89 -11.22 6.38
C TRP A 83 2.18 -9.72 6.48
N LEU A 84 2.72 -9.12 5.42
CA LEU A 84 2.99 -7.68 5.38
C LEU A 84 1.71 -6.86 5.45
N ASN A 85 0.65 -7.26 4.74
CA ASN A 85 -0.66 -6.62 4.82
C ASN A 85 -1.28 -6.77 6.22
N ALA A 86 -1.21 -7.96 6.82
CA ALA A 86 -1.72 -8.20 8.17
C ALA A 86 -1.03 -7.28 9.19
N PHE A 87 0.30 -7.14 9.11
CA PHE A 87 1.08 -6.22 9.94
C PHE A 87 0.68 -4.75 9.70
N GLY A 88 0.49 -4.36 8.43
CA GLY A 88 0.03 -3.01 8.09
C GLY A 88 -1.35 -2.70 8.64
N THR A 89 -2.31 -3.60 8.47
CA THR A 89 -3.67 -3.46 9.03
C THR A 89 -3.65 -3.43 10.54
N PHE A 90 -2.87 -4.29 11.20
CA PHE A 90 -2.70 -4.28 12.65
C PHE A 90 -2.17 -2.93 13.14
N THR A 91 -1.13 -2.40 12.49
CA THR A 91 -0.55 -1.08 12.82
C THR A 91 -1.60 0.02 12.68
N TRP A 92 -2.41 0.00 11.61
CA TRP A 92 -3.49 0.97 11.38
C TRP A 92 -4.60 0.92 12.43
N THR A 93 -5.00 -0.30 12.82
CA THR A 93 -6.01 -0.54 13.84
C THR A 93 -5.53 -0.15 15.24
N CYS A 94 -4.26 -0.39 15.56
CA CYS A 94 -3.66 -0.05 16.86
C CYS A 94 -3.21 1.41 16.98
N ALA A 95 -3.03 2.11 15.86
CA ALA A 95 -2.61 3.50 15.86
C ALA A 95 -3.44 4.49 16.72
N PRO A 96 -4.80 4.43 16.83
CA PRO A 96 -5.52 5.38 17.67
C PRO A 96 -5.22 5.12 19.14
N PHE A 97 -5.13 3.84 19.53
CA PHE A 97 -4.79 3.42 20.89
C PHE A 97 -3.39 3.88 21.28
N LEU A 98 -2.41 3.76 20.38
CA LEU A 98 -1.05 4.25 20.63
C LEU A 98 -1.00 5.77 20.80
N VAL A 99 -1.72 6.51 19.95
CA VAL A 99 -1.79 7.98 20.02
C VAL A 99 -2.45 8.44 21.32
N THR A 100 -3.57 7.81 21.70
CA THR A 100 -4.31 8.18 22.92
C THR A 100 -3.51 7.82 24.17
N LEU A 101 -2.90 6.63 24.20
CA LEU A 101 -2.02 6.20 25.28
C LEU A 101 -0.86 7.17 25.46
N ALA A 102 -0.14 7.52 24.38
CA ALA A 102 0.99 8.44 24.46
C ALA A 102 0.57 9.84 24.94
N THR A 103 -0.58 10.33 24.45
CA THR A 103 -1.09 11.66 24.82
C THR A 103 -1.56 11.70 26.29
N PHE A 104 -2.26 10.67 26.76
CA PHE A 104 -2.75 10.63 28.14
C PHE A 104 -1.62 10.31 29.13
N ALA A 105 -0.69 9.42 28.78
CA ALA A 105 0.48 9.14 29.60
C ALA A 105 1.33 10.40 29.82
N THR A 106 1.62 11.16 28.75
CA THR A 106 2.37 12.42 28.87
C THR A 106 1.60 13.50 29.60
N TYR A 107 0.28 13.58 29.45
CA TYR A 107 -0.55 14.54 30.18
C TYR A 107 -0.56 14.32 31.69
N ILE A 108 -0.65 13.05 32.13
CA ILE A 108 -0.61 12.68 33.56
C ILE A 108 0.79 12.88 34.13
N LEU A 109 1.84 12.46 33.41
CA LEU A 109 3.22 12.54 33.89
C LEU A 109 3.79 13.97 33.90
N SER A 110 3.22 14.92 33.16
CA SER A 110 3.79 16.27 33.02
C SER A 110 3.50 17.21 34.20
N SER A 111 2.48 16.96 35.03
CA SER A 111 2.21 17.74 36.26
C SER A 111 1.23 16.99 37.17
N ASP A 112 1.51 16.94 38.48
CA ASP A 112 0.65 16.28 39.48
C ASP A 112 -0.74 16.92 39.63
N GLN A 113 -0.93 18.15 39.16
CA GLN A 113 -2.24 18.84 39.11
C GLN A 113 -3.11 18.45 37.90
N ASN A 114 -2.58 17.73 36.92
CA ASN A 114 -3.31 17.37 35.71
C ASN A 114 -4.20 16.15 35.94
N TYR A 115 -5.41 16.37 36.46
CA TYR A 115 -6.43 15.32 36.51
C TYR A 115 -7.04 15.07 35.12
N LEU A 116 -7.00 13.81 34.69
CA LEU A 116 -7.62 13.34 33.46
C LEU A 116 -9.12 13.08 33.72
N ASP A 117 -9.92 14.12 33.56
CA ASP A 117 -11.37 14.02 33.67
C ASP A 117 -11.99 13.31 32.45
N ALA A 118 -13.11 12.60 32.66
CA ALA A 118 -13.81 11.82 31.64
C ALA A 118 -14.20 12.70 30.44
N GLN A 119 -14.70 13.92 30.70
CA GLN A 119 -15.03 14.89 29.65
C GLN A 119 -13.81 15.18 28.76
N LYS A 120 -12.64 15.44 29.36
CA LYS A 120 -11.40 15.74 28.63
C LYS A 120 -10.93 14.53 27.81
N ALA A 121 -11.04 13.32 28.35
CA ALA A 121 -10.64 12.10 27.67
C ALA A 121 -11.52 11.80 26.44
N PHE A 122 -12.84 11.81 26.59
CA PHE A 122 -13.77 11.50 25.50
C PHE A 122 -13.78 12.56 24.39
N VAL A 123 -13.71 13.86 24.76
CA VAL A 123 -13.60 14.95 23.77
C VAL A 123 -12.31 14.82 22.96
N SER A 124 -11.18 14.56 23.63
CA SER A 124 -9.88 14.42 22.96
C SER A 124 -9.81 13.21 22.04
N LEU A 125 -10.34 12.06 22.48
CA LEU A 125 -10.44 10.86 21.65
C LEU A 125 -11.25 11.11 20.37
N SER A 126 -12.36 11.85 20.50
CA SER A 126 -13.22 12.21 19.38
C SER A 126 -12.50 13.13 18.39
N LEU A 127 -11.79 14.14 18.88
CA LEU A 127 -10.97 15.04 18.05
C LEU A 127 -9.84 14.30 17.32
N PHE A 128 -9.15 13.36 17.99
CA PHE A 128 -8.12 12.55 17.34
C PHE A 128 -8.70 11.66 16.24
N ASN A 129 -9.88 11.07 16.44
CA ASN A 129 -10.55 10.28 15.40
C ASN A 129 -10.93 11.11 14.18
N ILE A 130 -11.41 12.34 14.38
CA ILE A 130 -11.72 13.27 13.27
C ILE A 130 -10.44 13.67 12.53
N LEU A 131 -9.35 13.97 13.24
CA LEU A 131 -8.07 14.41 12.65
C LEU A 131 -7.38 13.31 11.83
N ARG A 132 -7.66 12.03 12.08
CA ARG A 132 -7.06 10.91 11.33
C ARG A 132 -7.44 10.90 9.85
N PHE A 133 -8.67 11.26 9.51
CA PHE A 133 -9.11 11.30 8.13
C PHE A 133 -8.29 12.29 7.27
N PRO A 134 -8.19 13.60 7.60
CA PRO A 134 -7.40 14.53 6.82
C PRO A 134 -5.90 14.19 6.81
N MET A 135 -5.36 13.61 7.89
CA MET A 135 -3.96 13.16 7.92
C MET A 135 -3.67 12.02 6.94
N ASN A 136 -4.64 11.13 6.71
CA ASN A 136 -4.55 10.10 5.67
C ASN A 136 -4.79 10.63 4.26
N LEU A 137 -5.68 11.62 4.16
CA LEU A 137 -6.06 12.22 2.89
C LEU A 137 -4.93 13.08 2.30
N LEU A 138 -4.19 13.82 3.12
CA LEU A 138 -3.12 14.74 2.64
C LEU A 138 -2.05 14.04 1.78
N PRO A 139 -1.42 12.92 2.21
CA PRO A 139 -0.46 12.19 1.37
C PRO A 139 -1.06 11.67 0.07
N MET A 140 -2.33 11.24 0.11
CA MET A 140 -3.06 10.79 -1.06
C MET A 140 -3.29 11.93 -2.06
N LEU A 141 -3.71 13.11 -1.58
CA LEU A 141 -3.90 14.30 -2.40
C LEU A 141 -2.58 14.76 -3.04
N LEU A 142 -1.47 14.76 -2.30
CA LEU A 142 -0.15 15.08 -2.85
C LEU A 142 0.23 14.11 -3.98
N SER A 143 -0.06 12.81 -3.81
CA SER A 143 0.16 11.81 -4.84
C SER A 143 -0.69 12.06 -6.08
N PHE A 144 -1.96 12.45 -5.92
CA PHE A 144 -2.83 12.81 -7.04
C PHE A 144 -2.36 14.07 -7.77
N ILE A 145 -1.87 15.08 -7.05
CA ILE A 145 -1.31 16.29 -7.67
C ILE A 145 -0.07 15.94 -8.50
N VAL A 146 0.83 15.10 -8.00
CA VAL A 146 2.01 14.64 -8.76
C VAL A 146 1.58 13.90 -10.03
N GLN A 147 0.61 12.98 -9.93
CA GLN A 147 0.11 12.23 -11.09
C GLN A 147 -0.62 13.13 -12.10
N ALA A 148 -1.39 14.10 -11.62
CA ALA A 148 -2.05 15.10 -12.46
C ALA A 148 -1.02 15.94 -13.23
N ASN A 149 0.03 16.42 -12.55
CA ASN A 149 1.11 17.19 -13.18
C ASN A 149 1.81 16.41 -14.31
N VAL A 150 2.16 15.13 -14.08
CA VAL A 150 2.77 14.28 -15.12
C VAL A 150 1.79 14.02 -16.28
N SER A 151 0.50 13.95 -16.01
CA SER A 151 -0.52 13.71 -17.04
C SER A 151 -0.77 14.97 -17.88
N VAL A 152 -0.89 16.14 -17.25
CA VAL A 152 -0.98 17.45 -17.93
C VAL A 152 0.25 17.70 -18.79
N SER A 153 1.45 17.38 -18.31
CA SER A 153 2.69 17.49 -19.09
C SER A 153 2.65 16.64 -20.38
N ARG A 154 2.15 15.40 -20.30
CA ARG A 154 2.00 14.52 -21.47
C ARG A 154 0.99 15.07 -22.48
N ILE A 155 -0.17 15.53 -22.01
CA ILE A 155 -1.19 16.15 -22.86
C ILE A 155 -0.63 17.42 -23.53
N GLY A 156 0.06 18.26 -22.77
CA GLY A 156 0.69 19.48 -23.29
C GLY A 156 1.75 19.18 -24.34
N LYS A 157 2.51 18.09 -24.21
CA LYS A 157 3.45 17.63 -25.25
C LYS A 157 2.72 17.16 -26.51
N TYR A 158 1.63 16.41 -26.36
CA TYR A 158 0.82 15.94 -27.48
C TYR A 158 0.19 17.10 -28.26
N LEU A 159 -0.45 18.06 -27.57
CA LEU A 159 -1.09 19.21 -28.19
C LEU A 159 -0.12 20.20 -28.84
N ARG A 160 1.18 20.10 -28.52
CA ARG A 160 2.25 20.92 -29.11
C ARG A 160 3.00 20.20 -30.23
N HIS A 161 2.58 19.00 -30.64
CA HIS A 161 3.12 18.41 -31.85
C HIS A 161 2.74 19.28 -33.05
N HIS A 162 3.63 19.38 -34.03
CA HIS A 162 3.31 20.06 -35.28
C HIS A 162 2.13 19.38 -35.95
N ASP A 163 1.13 20.19 -36.28
CA ASP A 163 0.04 19.77 -37.16
C ASP A 163 0.60 19.50 -38.56
N LEU A 164 -0.04 18.58 -39.29
CA LEU A 164 0.27 18.36 -40.70
C LEU A 164 0.01 19.64 -41.47
N ASP A 165 1.02 20.11 -42.19
CA ASP A 165 0.91 21.32 -43.01
C ASP A 165 -0.10 21.03 -44.15
N PRO A 166 -1.24 21.73 -44.20
CA PRO A 166 -2.30 21.46 -45.18
C PRO A 166 -1.86 21.72 -46.63
N ASN A 167 -0.70 22.34 -46.85
CA ASN A 167 -0.10 22.57 -48.16
C ASN A 167 1.03 21.60 -48.52
N SER A 168 1.32 20.60 -47.68
CA SER A 168 2.23 19.51 -48.02
C SER A 168 1.52 18.52 -48.94
N VAL A 169 1.59 18.78 -50.24
CA VAL A 169 1.21 17.86 -51.33
C VAL A 169 2.42 17.03 -51.74
#